data_AF-A0AB74LX40-F1
#
_entry.id   AF-A0AB74LX40-F1
#
_cell.length_a   1.000
_cell.length_b   1.000
_cell.length_c   1.000
_cell.angle_alpha   90.00
_cell.angle_beta   90.00
_cell.angle_gamma   90.00
#
_symmetry.space_group_name_H-M   'P 1'
#
loop_
_entity.id
_entity.type
_entity.pdbx_description
1 polymer ?
#
loop_
_entity_poly.entity_id
_entity_poly.type
_entity_poly.pdbx_seq_one_letter_code
_entity_poly.pdbx_strand_id
1 'polypeptide(L)'
;MSKPRSIMSDRAQIDALVLQIGRLVRHRGYVRTNVASAMLLKYLPSDAGYDWRGEAGLQVRFHEAGLDLKTLEYLLTSARLEITHIQERAR
;
A
#
# COMPACT_ATOMS: atom_id res chain seq x y z
N MET A 1 -21.70 -8.08 -17.91
CA MET A 1 -22.31 -8.15 -16.56
C MET A 1 -21.22 -7.98 -15.52
N SER A 2 -21.07 -6.77 -14.97
CA SER A 2 -20.15 -6.53 -13.86
C SER A 2 -20.79 -7.07 -12.58
N LYS A 3 -20.18 -8.08 -11.98
CA LYS A 3 -20.57 -8.63 -10.67
C LYS A 3 -20.66 -7.47 -9.66
N PRO A 4 -21.67 -7.42 -8.76
CA PRO A 4 -21.72 -6.39 -7.74
C PRO A 4 -20.43 -6.50 -6.89
N ARG A 5 -19.60 -5.47 -6.96
CA ARG A 5 -18.39 -5.36 -6.14
C ARG A 5 -18.87 -5.31 -4.69
N SER A 6 -18.45 -6.27 -3.86
CA SER A 6 -18.84 -6.27 -2.45
C SER A 6 -18.08 -5.14 -1.77
N ILE A 7 -18.77 -4.01 -1.53
CA ILE A 7 -18.21 -2.80 -0.92
C ILE A 7 -17.52 -3.12 0.43
N MET A 8 -18.01 -4.14 1.14
CA MET A 8 -17.42 -4.61 2.39
C MET A 8 -16.08 -5.33 2.19
N SER A 9 -15.92 -6.06 1.08
CA SER A 9 -14.65 -6.71 0.70
C SER A 9 -13.61 -5.70 0.26
N ASP A 10 -14.01 -4.67 -0.49
CA ASP A 10 -13.10 -3.62 -0.94
C ASP A 10 -12.55 -2.81 0.23
N ARG A 11 -13.42 -2.45 1.18
CA ARG A 11 -13.00 -1.73 2.39
C ARG A 11 -11.99 -2.52 3.21
N ALA A 12 -12.24 -3.81 3.43
CA ALA A 12 -11.31 -4.68 4.16
C ALA A 12 -9.94 -4.79 3.47
N GLN A 13 -9.92 -4.85 2.12
CA GLN A 13 -8.69 -4.88 1.34
C GLN A 13 -7.93 -3.56 1.39
N ILE A 14 -8.64 -2.43 1.32
CA ILE A 14 -8.05 -1.10 1.49
C ILE A 14 -7.45 -0.97 2.89
N ASP A 15 -8.18 -1.35 3.94
CA ASP A 15 -7.69 -1.28 5.32
C ASP A 15 -6.44 -2.15 5.52
N ALA A 16 -6.43 -3.35 4.95
CA ALA A 16 -5.26 -4.23 4.96
C ALA A 16 -4.06 -3.63 4.21
N LEU A 17 -4.29 -3.03 3.04
CA LEU A 17 -3.25 -2.37 2.25
C LEU A 17 -2.67 -1.16 2.97
N VAL A 18 -3.53 -0.30 3.52
CA VAL A 18 -3.15 0.87 4.33
C VAL A 18 -2.25 0.46 5.49
N LEU A 19 -2.62 -0.62 6.21
CA LEU A 19 -1.81 -1.15 7.30
C LEU A 19 -0.43 -1.62 6.83
N GLN A 20 -0.34 -2.34 5.70
CA GLN A 20 0.95 -2.82 5.19
C GLN A 20 1.83 -1.66 4.71
N ILE A 21 1.26 -0.67 4.02
CA ILE A 21 2.02 0.51 3.61
C ILE A 21 2.49 1.29 4.84
N GLY A 22 1.64 1.46 5.85
CA GLY A 22 2.00 2.10 7.12
C GLY A 22 3.17 1.40 7.83
N ARG A 23 3.21 0.07 7.79
CA ARG A 23 4.36 -0.72 8.30
C ARG A 23 5.61 -0.54 7.44
N LEU A 24 5.45 -0.58 6.12
CA LEU A 24 6.53 -0.42 5.16
C LEU A 24 7.22 0.94 5.35
N VAL A 25 6.47 2.05 5.32
CA VAL A 25 7.05 3.41 5.38
C VAL A 25 7.68 3.75 6.73
N ARG A 26 7.24 3.10 7.82
CA ARG A 26 7.83 3.27 9.16
C ARG A 26 9.01 2.33 9.43
N HIS A 27 9.29 1.39 8.53
CA HIS A 27 10.41 0.48 8.73
C HIS A 27 11.74 1.21 8.57
N ARG A 28 12.69 1.01 9.51
CA ARG A 28 14.00 1.71 9.52
C ARG A 28 14.82 1.56 8.24
N GLY A 29 14.66 0.42 7.56
CA GLY A 29 15.34 0.10 6.30
C GLY A 29 14.56 0.49 5.04
N TYR A 30 13.42 1.19 5.19
CA TYR A 30 12.62 1.62 4.05
C TYR A 30 13.31 2.74 3.30
N VAL A 31 13.55 2.50 2.01
CA VAL A 31 14.06 3.49 1.08
C VAL A 31 13.15 3.45 -0.13
N ARG A 32 12.41 4.54 -0.37
CA ARG A 32 11.39 4.61 -1.44
C ARG A 32 11.95 4.27 -2.82
N THR A 33 13.18 4.67 -3.12
CA THR A 33 13.85 4.37 -4.40
C THR A 33 14.22 2.91 -4.58
N ASN A 34 14.19 2.10 -3.51
CA ASN A 34 14.53 0.67 -3.54
C ASN A 34 13.29 -0.23 -3.68
N VAL A 35 12.10 0.36 -3.80
CA VAL A 35 10.84 -0.37 -4.03
C VAL A 35 10.84 -0.88 -5.47
N ALA A 36 10.74 -2.20 -5.64
CA ALA A 36 10.81 -2.85 -6.96
C ALA A 36 9.51 -2.69 -7.75
N SER A 37 8.36 -2.68 -7.07
CA SER A 37 7.06 -2.50 -7.75
C SER A 37 6.81 -1.04 -8.10
N ALA A 38 6.94 -0.69 -9.37
CA ALA A 38 6.62 0.65 -9.89
C ALA A 38 5.16 1.03 -9.64
N MET A 39 4.25 0.05 -9.67
CA MET A 39 2.84 0.27 -9.40
C MET A 39 2.59 0.54 -7.91
N LEU A 40 3.27 -0.17 -7.00
CA LEU A 40 3.24 0.18 -5.57
C LEU A 40 3.81 1.59 -5.35
N LEU A 41 4.95 1.90 -5.96
CA LEU A 41 5.63 3.19 -5.85
C LEU A 41 4.73 4.39 -6.19
N LYS A 42 3.83 4.24 -7.17
CA LYS A 42 2.84 5.27 -7.55
C LYS A 42 1.89 5.64 -6.41
N TYR A 43 1.56 4.68 -5.55
CA TYR A 43 0.62 4.88 -4.44
C TYR A 43 1.31 5.07 -3.09
N LEU A 44 2.62 4.79 -3.01
CA LEU A 44 3.39 5.13 -1.83
C LEU A 44 3.47 6.64 -1.68
N PRO A 45 3.40 7.16 -0.44
CA PRO A 45 3.58 8.57 -0.20
C PRO A 45 4.94 9.04 -0.76
N SER A 46 4.91 10.15 -1.51
CA SER A 46 6.10 10.84 -2.02
C SER A 46 6.82 11.62 -0.93
N ASP A 47 6.07 12.07 0.07
CA ASP A 47 6.53 13.01 1.08
C ASP A 47 7.12 12.24 2.26
N ALA A 48 8.37 12.53 2.61
CA ALA A 48 9.01 11.98 3.79
C ALA A 48 8.47 12.67 5.06
N GLY A 49 8.33 11.93 6.17
CA GLY A 49 7.96 12.51 7.47
C GLY A 49 6.46 12.47 7.78
N TYR A 50 5.93 13.53 8.41
CA TYR A 50 4.54 13.62 8.88
C TYR A 50 3.53 14.12 7.83
N ASP A 51 3.99 14.56 6.65
CA ASP A 51 3.14 15.23 5.65
C ASP A 51 2.24 14.28 4.85
N TRP A 52 2.45 12.96 4.89
CA TRP A 52 1.63 12.00 4.15
C TRP A 52 0.24 11.73 4.75
N ARG A 53 -0.17 12.48 5.78
CA ARG A 53 -1.47 12.39 6.49
C ARG A 53 -1.78 11.02 7.12
N GLY A 54 -0.79 10.16 7.25
CA GLY A 54 -0.93 8.85 7.88
C GLY A 54 -1.90 7.92 7.15
N GLU A 55 -2.31 6.86 7.83
CA GLU A 55 -3.20 5.81 7.32
C GLU A 55 -4.54 6.38 6.82
N ALA A 56 -5.10 7.37 7.52
CA ALA A 56 -6.35 8.00 7.11
C ALA A 56 -6.22 8.70 5.74
N GLY A 57 -5.09 9.37 5.49
CA GLY A 57 -4.81 9.96 4.18
C GLY A 57 -4.69 8.92 3.07
N LEU A 58 -4.04 7.78 3.33
CA LEU A 58 -3.96 6.68 2.37
C LEU A 58 -5.33 6.04 2.11
N GLN A 59 -6.15 5.86 3.15
CA GLN A 59 -7.49 5.29 3.02
C GLN A 59 -8.35 6.15 2.09
N VAL A 60 -8.35 7.49 2.27
CA VAL A 60 -9.04 8.43 1.38
C VAL A 60 -8.51 8.32 -0.05
N ARG A 61 -7.18 8.34 -0.25
CA ARG A 61 -6.58 8.22 -1.59
C ARG A 61 -6.97 6.94 -2.31
N PHE A 62 -7.00 5.80 -1.61
CA PHE A 62 -7.39 4.52 -2.23
C PHE A 62 -8.87 4.46 -2.57
N HIS A 63 -9.72 5.05 -1.74
CA HIS A 63 -11.14 5.19 -2.06
C HIS A 63 -11.35 6.09 -3.28
N GLU A 64 -10.71 7.26 -3.34
CA GLU A 64 -10.79 8.20 -4.47
C GLU A 64 -10.21 7.63 -5.76
N ALA A 65 -9.15 6.82 -5.67
CA ALA A 65 -8.53 6.17 -6.83
C ALA A 65 -9.42 5.08 -7.47
N GLY A 66 -10.51 4.65 -6.80
CA GLY A 66 -11.48 3.73 -7.38
C GLY A 66 -10.91 2.36 -7.78
N LEU A 67 -9.83 1.92 -7.11
CA LEU A 67 -9.08 0.71 -7.47
C LEU A 67 -9.98 -0.52 -7.52
N ASP A 68 -9.73 -1.40 -8.48
CA ASP A 68 -10.40 -2.71 -8.51
C ASP A 68 -9.75 -3.70 -7.54
N LEU A 69 -10.48 -4.78 -7.23
CA LEU A 69 -10.03 -5.79 -6.26
C LEU A 69 -8.69 -6.42 -6.67
N LYS A 70 -8.49 -6.70 -7.95
CA LYS A 70 -7.24 -7.29 -8.48
C LYS A 70 -6.06 -6.36 -8.24
N THR A 71 -6.27 -5.06 -8.44
CA THR A 71 -5.28 -4.02 -8.18
C THR A 71 -4.96 -3.94 -6.68
N LEU A 72 -5.97 -3.96 -5.81
CA LEU A 72 -5.78 -3.96 -4.37
C LEU A 72 -4.98 -5.18 -3.89
N GLU A 73 -5.32 -6.38 -4.38
CA GLU A 73 -4.61 -7.63 -4.06
C GLU A 73 -3.16 -7.62 -4.54
N TYR A 74 -2.92 -7.09 -5.75
CA TYR A 74 -1.57 -6.93 -6.28
C TYR A 74 -0.74 -5.97 -5.43
N LEU A 75 -1.32 -4.82 -5.06
CA LEU A 75 -0.64 -3.83 -4.20
C LEU A 75 -0.34 -4.39 -2.82
N LEU A 76 -1.28 -5.14 -2.23
CA LEU A 76 -1.10 -5.78 -0.93
C LEU A 76 0.03 -6.82 -0.97
N THR A 77 0.06 -7.65 -2.02
CA THR A 77 1.11 -8.64 -2.24
C THR A 77 2.46 -7.96 -2.43
N SER A 78 2.51 -6.89 -3.24
CA SER A 78 3.73 -6.12 -3.46
C SER A 78 4.25 -5.50 -2.16
N ALA A 79 3.37 -4.90 -1.34
CA ALA A 79 3.76 -4.30 -0.06
C ALA A 79 4.33 -5.33 0.91
N ARG A 80 3.74 -6.54 0.97
CA ARG A 80 4.25 -7.65 1.79
C ARG A 80 5.63 -8.12 1.32
N LEU A 81 5.84 -8.28 0.01
CA LEU A 81 7.13 -8.66 -0.55
C LEU A 81 8.21 -7.63 -0.25
N GLU A 82 7.91 -6.34 -0.35
CA GLU A 82 8.88 -5.30 0.00
C GLU A 82 9.28 -5.34 1.49
N ILE A 83 8.33 -5.62 2.40
CA ILE A 83 8.66 -5.81 3.82
C ILE A 83 9.63 -6.99 3.98
N THR A 84 9.38 -8.12 3.32
CA THR A 84 10.29 -9.28 3.33
C THR A 84 11.68 -8.92 2.79
N HIS A 85 11.76 -8.25 1.64
CA HIS A 85 13.05 -7.82 1.07
C HIS A 85 13.82 -6.89 2.00
N ILE A 86 13.14 -5.96 2.67
CA ILE A 86 13.80 -5.09 3.63
C ILE A 86 14.33 -5.88 4.83
N GLN A 87 13.61 -6.90 5.30
CA GLN A 87 14.07 -7.78 6.37
C GLN A 87 15.29 -8.61 5.94
N GLU A 88 15.33 -9.09 4.71
CA GLU A 88 16.46 -9.85 4.15
C GLU A 88 17.71 -8.98 4.01
N ARG A 89 17.57 -7.74 3.54
CA ARG A 89 18.68 -6.77 3.42
C ARG A 89 19.26 -6.33 4.76
N ALA A 90 18.48 -6.46 5.84
CA ALA A 90 18.87 -6.05 7.19
C ALA A 90 19.52 -7.17 8.02
N ARG A 91 19.64 -8.37 7.45
CA ARG A 91 20.41 -9.50 8.01
C ARG A 91 21.86 -9.44 7.54
#